data_AF-A0A139PZJ9-F1
#
_entry.id   AF-A0A139PZJ9-F1
#
_cell.length_a   1.000
_cell.length_b   1.000
_cell.length_c   1.000
_cell.angle_alpha   90.00
_cell.angle_beta   90.00
_cell.angle_gamma   90.00
#
_symmetry.space_group_name_H-M   'P 1'
#
loop_
_entity.id
_entity.type
_entity.pdbx_description
1 polymer ?
#
loop_
_entity_poly.entity_id
_entity_poly.type
_entity_poly.pdbx_seq_one_letter_code
_entity_poly.pdbx_strand_id
1 'polypeptide(L)'
;MVEVRSKLVTLSELFTNKRGNSKYTKAYVNKNTGEFEVYTGSTKTSFGFIDTYEYESPHLTYTTDGEYAGTLEILQGKYNVGGHRAILISKVDNLSLSYCKYVFQSVFYNSVRRGDVPSLAWSQIKDIRVSIPVTEDGEFDLKNKKKLFVSLN
;
A
#
# COMPACT_ATOMS: atom_id res chain seq x y z
N MET A 1 18.02 27.60 -2.60
CA MET A 1 17.55 26.34 -1.96
C MET A 1 16.04 26.43 -1.89
N VAL A 2 15.31 25.48 -2.48
CA VAL A 2 13.84 25.43 -2.32
C VAL A 2 13.55 24.79 -0.97
N GLU A 3 12.96 25.55 -0.06
CA GLU A 3 12.53 25.04 1.24
C GLU A 3 11.36 24.08 1.03
N VAL A 4 11.58 22.78 1.28
CA VAL A 4 10.52 21.79 1.18
C VAL A 4 9.71 21.86 2.47
N ARG A 5 8.55 22.53 2.42
CA ARG A 5 7.57 22.46 3.50
C ARG A 5 7.06 21.04 3.65
N SER A 6 6.94 20.57 4.89
CA SER A 6 6.44 19.23 5.20
C SER A 6 5.51 19.25 6.41
N LYS A 7 4.50 18.38 6.38
CA LYS A 7 3.61 18.14 7.52
C LYS A 7 3.92 16.78 8.13
N LEU A 8 4.03 16.75 9.46
CA LEU A 8 4.13 15.52 10.22
C LEU A 8 2.72 14.99 10.49
N VAL A 9 2.40 13.82 9.94
CA VAL A 9 1.08 13.20 10.03
C VAL A 9 1.21 11.71 10.31
N THR A 10 0.22 11.12 10.95
CA THR A 10 0.14 9.67 11.15
C THR A 10 -0.37 8.95 9.90
N LEU A 11 -0.06 7.66 9.78
CA LEU A 11 -0.63 6.85 8.71
C LEU A 11 -2.17 6.80 8.77
N SER A 12 -2.76 6.85 9.97
CA SER A 12 -4.22 6.84 10.13
C SER A 12 -4.91 8.15 9.76
N GLU A 13 -4.20 9.28 9.81
CA GLU A 13 -4.67 10.55 9.23
C GLU A 13 -4.65 10.49 7.70
N LEU A 14 -3.68 9.81 7.09
CA LEU A 14 -3.56 9.70 5.64
C LEU A 14 -4.45 8.61 5.02
N PHE A 15 -4.70 7.51 5.72
CA PHE A 15 -5.33 6.33 5.15
C PHE A 15 -6.38 5.68 6.05
N THR A 16 -7.40 5.11 5.41
CA THR A 16 -8.24 4.06 5.97
C THR A 16 -7.66 2.71 5.56
N ASN A 17 -7.39 1.85 6.54
CA ASN A 17 -6.95 0.48 6.28
C ASN A 17 -8.15 -0.44 6.04
N LYS A 18 -8.06 -1.30 5.02
CA LYS A 18 -9.01 -2.37 4.76
C LYS A 18 -8.28 -3.67 4.50
N ARG A 19 -8.49 -4.69 5.32
CA ARG A 19 -7.97 -6.04 5.08
C ARG A 19 -8.62 -6.63 3.82
N GLY A 20 -7.86 -7.37 3.03
CA GLY A 20 -8.38 -8.11 1.88
C GLY A 20 -9.37 -9.20 2.28
N ASN A 21 -10.13 -9.68 1.31
CA ASN A 21 -11.22 -10.62 1.52
C ASN A 21 -10.70 -12.06 1.68
N SER A 22 -10.98 -12.69 2.82
CA SER A 22 -10.56 -14.08 3.09
C SER A 22 -11.28 -15.11 2.22
N LYS A 23 -12.38 -14.74 1.53
CA LYS A 23 -13.10 -15.64 0.62
C LYS A 23 -12.25 -16.11 -0.57
N TYR A 24 -11.23 -15.33 -0.97
CA TYR A 24 -10.38 -15.62 -2.11
C TYR A 24 -9.32 -16.69 -1.82
N THR A 25 -9.81 -17.88 -1.48
CA THR A 25 -9.01 -19.10 -1.37
C THR A 25 -8.70 -19.67 -2.76
N LYS A 26 -7.73 -20.60 -2.86
CA LYS A 26 -7.45 -21.30 -4.13
C LYS A 26 -8.67 -22.00 -4.70
N ALA A 27 -9.48 -22.63 -3.84
CA ALA A 27 -10.73 -23.28 -4.26
C ALA A 27 -11.73 -22.27 -4.86
N TYR A 28 -11.87 -21.09 -4.25
CA TYR A 28 -12.72 -20.04 -4.80
C TYR A 28 -12.21 -19.55 -6.16
N VAL A 29 -10.91 -19.26 -6.26
CA VAL A 29 -10.31 -18.77 -7.51
C VAL A 29 -10.47 -19.79 -8.64
N ASN A 30 -10.25 -21.07 -8.37
CA ASN A 30 -10.43 -22.13 -9.36
C ASN A 30 -11.89 -22.30 -9.82
N LYS A 31 -12.86 -21.95 -8.97
CA LYS A 31 -14.30 -22.06 -9.29
C LYS A 31 -14.81 -20.86 -10.09
N ASN A 32 -14.21 -19.68 -9.93
CA ASN A 32 -14.70 -18.42 -10.49
C ASN A 32 -13.68 -17.80 -11.44
N THR A 33 -13.02 -18.61 -12.26
CA THR A 33 -11.91 -18.18 -13.12
C THR A 33 -12.33 -17.07 -14.09
N GLY A 34 -11.45 -16.08 -14.27
CA GLY A 34 -11.66 -14.97 -15.20
C GLY A 34 -10.38 -14.17 -15.40
N GLU A 35 -10.52 -12.87 -15.66
CA GLU A 35 -9.41 -12.01 -16.11
C GLU A 35 -8.84 -11.10 -15.01
N PHE A 36 -9.51 -10.96 -13.86
CA PHE A 36 -9.11 -10.01 -12.82
C PHE A 36 -8.26 -10.68 -11.74
N GLU A 37 -7.05 -10.17 -11.55
CA GLU A 37 -6.10 -10.76 -10.63
C GLU A 37 -6.52 -10.65 -9.16
N VAL A 38 -6.23 -11.70 -8.39
CA VAL A 38 -6.34 -11.73 -6.92
C VAL A 38 -4.95 -11.57 -6.31
N TYR A 39 -4.72 -10.45 -5.64
CA TYR A 39 -3.47 -10.14 -4.96
C TYR A 39 -3.52 -10.63 -3.49
N THR A 40 -2.62 -11.53 -3.08
CA THR A 40 -2.55 -12.08 -1.70
C THR A 40 -1.22 -11.76 -0.99
N GLY A 41 -0.58 -12.68 -0.28
CA GLY A 41 0.70 -12.42 0.41
C GLY A 41 1.96 -12.66 -0.43
N SER A 42 1.81 -13.30 -1.59
CA SER A 42 2.93 -13.61 -2.50
C SER A 42 3.18 -12.48 -3.50
N THR A 43 4.45 -12.28 -3.85
CA THR A 43 4.92 -11.30 -4.84
C THR A 43 5.69 -11.93 -6.01
N LYS A 44 6.02 -13.23 -5.96
CA LYS A 44 6.82 -13.91 -6.99
C LYS A 44 6.00 -14.46 -8.15
N THR A 45 4.77 -14.88 -7.87
CA THR A 45 3.86 -15.48 -8.86
C THR A 45 2.43 -15.05 -8.57
N SER A 46 1.63 -14.91 -9.64
CA SER A 46 0.21 -14.61 -9.49
C SER A 46 -0.48 -15.68 -8.66
N PHE A 47 -1.36 -15.25 -7.74
CA PHE A 47 -2.18 -16.18 -6.99
C PHE A 47 -3.31 -16.76 -7.85
N GLY A 48 -3.77 -16.03 -8.87
CA GLY A 48 -4.79 -16.45 -9.82
C GLY A 48 -5.78 -15.33 -10.13
N PHE A 49 -6.73 -15.63 -11.00
CA PHE A 49 -7.62 -14.65 -11.61
C PHE A 49 -9.08 -15.09 -11.47
N ILE A 50 -9.97 -14.12 -11.31
CA ILE A 50 -11.41 -14.34 -11.21
C ILE A 50 -12.21 -13.43 -12.15
N ASP A 51 -13.47 -13.79 -12.36
CA ASP A 51 -14.42 -13.11 -13.27
C ASP A 51 -15.03 -11.81 -12.72
N THR A 52 -14.78 -11.50 -11.45
CA THR A 52 -15.28 -10.31 -10.76
C THR A 52 -14.14 -9.47 -10.19
N TYR A 53 -14.39 -8.20 -9.90
CA TYR A 53 -13.41 -7.32 -9.26
C TYR A 53 -14.05 -6.51 -8.13
N GLU A 54 -13.28 -6.24 -7.08
CA GLU A 54 -13.70 -5.41 -5.94
C GLU A 54 -13.15 -3.99 -6.01
N TYR A 55 -12.08 -3.76 -6.78
CA TYR A 55 -11.37 -2.49 -6.84
C TYR A 55 -11.02 -2.14 -8.29
N GLU A 56 -11.12 -0.85 -8.64
CA GLU A 56 -10.71 -0.31 -9.95
C GLU A 56 -9.83 0.95 -9.86
N SER A 57 -9.83 1.63 -8.70
CA SER A 57 -8.95 2.77 -8.44
C SER A 57 -7.55 2.32 -8.00
N PRO A 58 -6.49 3.08 -8.30
CA PRO A 58 -5.17 2.79 -7.78
C PRO A 58 -5.11 2.93 -6.26
N HIS A 59 -4.52 1.95 -5.58
CA HIS A 59 -4.31 2.00 -4.14
C HIS A 59 -2.92 1.52 -3.75
N LEU A 60 -2.38 2.12 -2.70
CA LEU A 60 -1.24 1.55 -2.00
C LEU A 60 -1.72 0.37 -1.16
N THR A 61 -1.01 -0.74 -1.20
CA THR A 61 -1.32 -1.97 -0.49
C THR A 61 -0.09 -2.51 0.20
N TYR A 62 -0.27 -3.36 1.20
CA TYR A 62 0.84 -4.07 1.82
C TYR A 62 0.51 -5.52 2.15
N THR A 63 1.51 -6.39 2.01
CA THR A 63 1.45 -7.77 2.49
C THR A 63 1.45 -7.78 4.01
N THR A 64 0.50 -8.50 4.61
CA THR A 64 0.26 -8.45 6.06
C THR A 64 0.94 -9.57 6.83
N ASP A 65 1.35 -10.65 6.16
CA ASP A 65 1.96 -11.81 6.78
C ASP A 65 2.78 -12.64 5.77
N GLY A 66 3.59 -13.56 6.30
CA GLY A 66 4.47 -14.43 5.52
C GLY A 66 5.83 -13.79 5.20
N GLU A 67 6.60 -14.46 4.33
CA GLU A 67 7.96 -14.04 3.94
C GLU A 67 8.05 -12.58 3.48
N TYR A 68 6.99 -12.07 2.84
CA TYR A 68 6.93 -10.72 2.27
C TYR A 68 6.19 -9.70 3.14
N ALA A 69 5.89 -10.00 4.42
CA ALA A 69 5.21 -9.06 5.32
C ALA A 69 5.86 -7.66 5.30
N GLY A 70 5.02 -6.62 5.21
CA GLY A 70 5.45 -5.23 5.11
C GLY A 70 5.82 -4.74 3.70
N THR A 71 5.80 -5.60 2.68
CA THR A 71 6.08 -5.17 1.31
C THR A 71 4.95 -4.27 0.79
N LEU A 72 5.29 -3.07 0.30
CA LEU A 72 4.34 -2.12 -0.29
C LEU A 72 4.24 -2.27 -1.80
N GLU A 73 3.02 -2.19 -2.31
CA GLU A 73 2.76 -2.25 -3.75
C GLU A 73 1.59 -1.34 -4.14
N ILE A 74 1.70 -0.71 -5.30
CA ILE A 74 0.61 0.05 -5.89
C ILE A 74 -0.11 -0.90 -6.84
N LEU A 75 -1.36 -1.21 -6.52
CA LEU A 75 -2.23 -1.97 -7.42
C LEU A 75 -3.05 -0.99 -8.25
N GLN A 76 -3.22 -1.28 -9.52
CA GLN A 76 -3.93 -0.45 -10.49
C GLN A 76 -4.69 -1.31 -11.51
N GLY A 77 -5.65 -0.71 -12.20
CA GLY A 77 -6.59 -1.46 -13.04
C GLY A 77 -7.68 -2.13 -12.19
N LYS A 78 -8.34 -3.14 -12.73
CA LYS A 78 -9.38 -3.92 -12.04
C LYS A 78 -8.76 -5.11 -11.32
N TYR A 79 -8.95 -5.22 -10.01
CA TYR A 79 -8.30 -6.24 -9.20
C TYR A 79 -9.08 -6.62 -7.95
N ASN A 80 -8.59 -7.67 -7.29
CA ASN A 80 -9.07 -8.18 -6.01
C ASN A 80 -7.92 -8.30 -5.01
N VAL A 81 -8.22 -8.27 -3.72
CA VAL A 81 -7.21 -8.41 -2.66
C VAL A 81 -7.67 -9.49 -1.67
N GLY A 82 -6.87 -10.52 -1.50
CA GLY A 82 -7.13 -11.62 -0.56
C GLY A 82 -6.64 -11.36 0.86
N GLY A 83 -7.02 -12.23 1.79
CA GLY A 83 -6.84 -12.04 3.24
C GLY A 83 -5.41 -11.84 3.76
N HIS A 84 -4.37 -12.06 2.95
CA HIS A 84 -2.96 -11.90 3.32
C HIS A 84 -2.34 -10.56 2.84
N ARG A 85 -3.20 -9.64 2.43
CA ARG A 85 -2.84 -8.28 1.99
C ARG A 85 -3.89 -7.30 2.49
N ALA A 86 -3.50 -6.05 2.68
CA ALA A 86 -4.39 -4.97 3.07
C ALA A 86 -4.21 -3.76 2.15
N ILE A 87 -5.27 -2.97 2.05
CA ILE A 87 -5.38 -1.78 1.20
C ILE A 87 -5.34 -0.55 2.09
N LEU A 88 -4.62 0.47 1.63
CA LEU A 88 -4.57 1.79 2.23
C LEU A 88 -5.35 2.76 1.33
N ILE A 89 -6.60 3.02 1.72
CA ILE A 89 -7.50 3.94 1.00
C ILE A 89 -7.18 5.35 1.46
N SER A 90 -6.73 6.21 0.54
CA SER A 90 -6.34 7.58 0.92
C SER A 90 -7.55 8.38 1.41
N LYS A 91 -7.34 9.16 2.47
CA LYS A 91 -8.31 10.12 3.01
C LYS A 91 -8.06 11.54 2.52
N VAL A 92 -7.00 11.74 1.74
CA VAL A 92 -6.53 13.04 1.31
C VAL A 92 -6.36 13.03 -0.20
N ASP A 93 -6.74 14.13 -0.83
CA ASP A 93 -6.61 14.25 -2.28
C ASP A 93 -5.15 14.48 -2.70
N ASN A 94 -4.85 14.19 -3.96
CA ASN A 94 -3.55 14.45 -4.60
C ASN A 94 -2.31 13.80 -3.94
N LEU A 95 -2.50 12.81 -3.06
CA LEU A 95 -1.40 12.05 -2.48
C LEU A 95 -0.71 11.17 -3.52
N SER A 96 0.61 11.32 -3.68
CA SER A 96 1.37 10.45 -4.57
C SER A 96 1.65 9.10 -3.94
N LEU A 97 0.93 8.08 -4.42
CA LEU A 97 1.12 6.70 -3.98
C LEU A 97 2.57 6.23 -4.21
N SER A 98 3.24 6.68 -5.27
CA SER A 98 4.64 6.33 -5.54
C SER A 98 5.60 6.92 -4.51
N TYR A 99 5.39 8.19 -4.11
CA TYR A 99 6.16 8.80 -3.04
C TYR A 99 5.90 8.10 -1.71
N CYS A 100 4.63 7.85 -1.38
CA CYS A 100 4.24 7.10 -0.19
C CYS A 100 4.89 5.71 -0.15
N LYS A 101 4.85 4.96 -1.25
CA LYS A 101 5.52 3.66 -1.36
C LYS A 101 7.01 3.78 -1.03
N TYR A 102 7.70 4.75 -1.63
CA TYR A 102 9.13 4.95 -1.40
C TYR A 102 9.44 5.27 0.08
N VAL A 103 8.76 6.27 0.66
CA VAL A 103 9.03 6.73 2.02
C VAL A 103 8.60 5.71 3.08
N PHE A 104 7.47 5.04 2.87
CA PHE A 104 6.89 4.16 3.89
C PHE A 104 7.48 2.75 3.84
N GLN A 105 8.19 2.35 2.77
CA GLN A 105 8.67 0.98 2.66
C GLN A 105 9.57 0.56 3.83
N SER A 106 10.48 1.44 4.26
CA SER A 106 11.34 1.20 5.42
C SER A 106 10.53 1.16 6.72
N VAL A 107 9.56 2.06 6.88
CA VAL A 107 8.66 2.11 8.04
C VAL A 107 7.88 0.80 8.18
N PHE A 108 7.32 0.28 7.10
CA PHE A 108 6.56 -0.96 7.11
C PHE A 108 7.45 -2.15 7.44
N TYR A 109 8.62 -2.28 6.83
CA TYR A 109 9.55 -3.36 7.12
C TYR A 109 10.08 -3.34 8.55
N ASN A 110 10.39 -2.17 9.09
CA ASN A 110 10.86 -2.02 10.47
C ASN A 110 9.77 -2.33 11.50
N SER A 111 8.50 -2.26 11.10
CA SER A 111 7.35 -2.51 11.96
C SER A 111 6.88 -3.98 11.93
N VAL A 112 7.46 -4.81 11.05
CA VAL A 112 7.12 -6.25 10.95
C VAL A 112 7.50 -6.94 12.26
N ARG A 113 6.53 -7.62 12.87
CA ARG A 113 6.80 -8.52 13.98
C ARG A 113 7.43 -9.78 13.41
N ARG A 114 8.66 -10.07 13.83
CA ARG A 114 9.39 -11.28 13.44
C ARG A 114 9.10 -12.39 14.46
N GLY A 115 8.27 -13.35 14.06
CA GLY A 115 8.06 -14.63 14.73
C GLY A 115 8.09 -15.76 13.71
N ASP A 116 7.57 -16.95 14.04
CA ASP A 116 7.54 -18.11 13.12
C ASP A 116 6.91 -17.75 11.76
N VAL A 117 5.87 -16.91 11.79
CA VAL A 117 5.31 -16.26 10.61
C VAL A 117 5.43 -14.75 10.80
N PRO A 118 6.28 -14.06 10.00
CA PRO A 118 6.37 -12.61 10.04
C PRO A 118 5.00 -11.97 9.78
N SER A 119 4.67 -10.90 10.49
CA SER A 119 3.37 -10.23 10.30
C SER A 119 3.38 -8.74 10.61
N LEU A 120 2.45 -8.03 9.97
CA LEU A 120 2.22 -6.61 10.11
C LEU A 120 0.72 -6.32 10.15
N ALA A 121 0.22 -6.00 11.33
CA ALA A 121 -1.15 -5.55 11.54
C ALA A 121 -1.24 -4.02 11.47
N TRP A 122 -2.41 -3.50 11.10
CA TRP A 122 -2.66 -2.05 11.06
C TRP A 122 -2.43 -1.38 12.42
N SER A 123 -2.80 -2.04 13.51
CA SER A 123 -2.59 -1.57 14.88
C SER A 123 -1.12 -1.31 15.23
N GLN A 124 -0.17 -1.93 14.52
CA GLN A 124 1.26 -1.73 14.75
C GLN A 124 1.79 -0.45 14.09
N ILE A 125 1.12 0.07 13.06
CA ILE A 125 1.66 1.14 12.21
C ILE A 125 0.78 2.39 12.13
N LYS A 126 -0.50 2.29 12.47
CA LYS A 126 -1.49 3.35 12.28
C LYS A 126 -1.11 4.71 12.88
N ASP A 127 -0.37 4.70 14.00
CA ASP A 127 0.01 5.89 14.77
C ASP A 127 1.45 6.34 14.49
N ILE A 128 2.17 5.66 13.58
CA ILE A 128 3.50 6.09 13.16
C ILE A 128 3.38 7.40 12.40
N ARG A 129 4.19 8.38 12.80
CA ARG A 129 4.28 9.67 12.15
C ARG A 129 5.28 9.65 11.00
N VAL A 130 4.88 10.22 9.87
CA VAL A 130 5.66 10.35 8.65
C VAL A 130 5.66 11.80 8.21
N SER A 131 6.81 12.26 7.68
CA SER A 131 6.93 13.60 7.13
C SER A 131 6.54 13.59 5.65
N ILE A 132 5.47 14.31 5.31
CA ILE A 132 4.95 14.39 3.95
C ILE A 132 5.16 15.81 3.41
N PRO A 133 5.78 15.99 2.24
CA PRO A 133 5.90 17.29 1.61
C PRO A 133 4.53 17.87 1.27
N VAL A 134 4.41 19.19 1.42
CA VAL A 134 3.21 19.96 1.08
C VAL A 134 3.55 21.10 0.10
N THR A 135 2.54 21.64 -0.60
CA THR A 135 2.67 22.90 -1.35
C THR A 135 2.98 24.08 -0.43
N GLU A 136 3.26 25.23 -1.04
CA GLU A 136 3.21 26.52 -0.36
C GLU A 136 1.87 26.77 0.34
N ASP A 137 0.76 26.35 -0.26
CA ASP A 137 -0.60 26.45 0.31
C ASP A 137 -0.93 25.41 1.40
N GLY A 138 0.00 24.49 1.69
CA GLY A 138 -0.17 23.46 2.72
C GLY A 138 -0.94 22.22 2.27
N GLU A 139 -1.28 22.12 0.98
CA GLU A 139 -1.91 20.96 0.37
C GLU A 139 -0.90 19.84 0.10
N PHE A 140 -1.34 18.58 0.10
CA PHE A 140 -0.46 17.46 -0.26
C PHE A 140 -0.15 17.51 -1.76
N ASP A 141 1.04 18.01 -2.12
CA ASP A 141 1.47 18.14 -3.52
C ASP A 141 2.58 17.18 -3.87
N LEU A 142 2.20 16.11 -4.56
CA LEU A 142 3.17 15.15 -5.02
C LEU A 142 2.88 14.60 -6.43
N LYS A 143 2.00 15.23 -7.23
CA LYS A 143 1.78 14.80 -8.63
C LYS A 143 3.07 14.84 -9.47
N ASN A 144 4.08 15.64 -9.08
CA ASN A 144 5.26 15.89 -9.94
C ASN A 144 6.67 15.86 -9.29
N LYS A 145 6.86 15.47 -8.03
CA LYS A 145 8.22 15.45 -7.42
C LYS A 145 9.07 14.21 -7.76
N LYS A 146 9.00 13.69 -9.00
CA LYS A 146 10.02 12.77 -9.53
C LYS A 146 11.37 13.45 -9.77
N LYS A 147 11.41 14.79 -9.92
CA LYS A 147 12.61 15.54 -10.29
C LYS A 147 13.57 15.91 -9.14
N LEU A 148 13.15 15.84 -7.88
CA LEU A 148 14.00 16.33 -6.79
C LEU A 148 15.08 15.32 -6.33
N PHE A 149 14.91 14.03 -6.64
CA PHE A 149 15.80 12.96 -6.15
C PHE A 149 16.94 12.59 -7.11
N VAL A 150 16.93 13.07 -8.35
CA VAL A 150 17.99 12.75 -9.34
C VAL A 150 19.25 13.61 -9.14
N SER A 151 19.19 14.67 -8.33
CA SER A 151 20.28 15.66 -8.21
C SER A 151 21.13 15.56 -6.93
N LEU A 152 21.05 14.45 -6.19
CA LEU A 152 21.81 14.24 -4.94
C LEU A 152 22.73 13.00 -4.96
N ASN A 153 23.16 12.55 -6.15
CA ASN A 153 24.26 11.59 -6.28
C ASN A 153 25.52 12.29 -6.78
#